data_AF-A0A519GJH6-F1
#
_entry.id   AF-A0A519GJH6-F1
#
_cell.length_a   1.000
_cell.length_b   1.000
_cell.length_c   1.000
_cell.angle_alpha   90.00
_cell.angle_beta   90.00
_cell.angle_gamma   90.00
#
_symmetry.space_group_name_H-M   'P 1'
#
loop_
_entity.id
_entity.type
_entity.pdbx_description
1 polymer ?
#
loop_
_entity_poly.entity_id
_entity_poly.type
_entity_poly.pdbx_seq_one_letter_code
_entity_poly.pdbx_strand_id
1 'polypeptide(L)'
;IAAVKAAMPMVLHNIAGRALHLHGSIGLSREMPFAQQVIDSYFLGLADGPTEVHKVTVAKQVLRGYTPTNALFPAYHLPQVRERAREYYPDIVPNGTH
;
A
#
# COMPACT_ATOMS: atom_id res chain seq x y z
N ILE A 1 -15.59 -0.47 9.26
CA ILE A 1 -15.49 -1.90 9.64
C ILE A 1 -14.49 -2.63 8.74
N ALA A 2 -14.66 -2.64 7.41
CA ALA A 2 -13.77 -3.37 6.48
C ALA A 2 -12.27 -3.00 6.57
N ALA A 3 -11.92 -1.71 6.67
CA ALA A 3 -10.52 -1.29 6.81
C ALA A 3 -9.88 -1.77 8.13
N VAL A 4 -10.64 -1.72 9.23
CA VAL A 4 -10.18 -2.25 10.54
C VAL A 4 -9.99 -3.76 10.43
N LYS A 5 -10.97 -4.46 9.84
CA LYS A 5 -10.93 -5.91 9.64
C LYS A 5 -9.71 -6.33 8.80
N ALA A 6 -9.45 -5.64 7.69
CA ALA A 6 -8.29 -5.89 6.84
C ALA A 6 -6.94 -5.62 7.53
N ALA A 7 -6.89 -4.74 8.54
CA ALA A 7 -5.67 -4.43 9.28
C ALA A 7 -5.38 -5.38 10.45
N MET A 8 -6.38 -6.13 10.94
CA MET A 8 -6.25 -6.99 12.13
C MET A 8 -5.10 -8.01 12.05
N PRO A 9 -4.88 -8.73 10.93
CA PRO A 9 -3.79 -9.70 10.83
C PRO A 9 -2.42 -9.09 11.09
N MET A 10 -2.14 -7.92 10.51
CA MET A 10 -0.86 -7.22 10.68
C MET A 10 -0.66 -6.72 12.11
N VAL A 11 -1.72 -6.21 12.74
CA VAL A 11 -1.65 -5.71 14.12
C VAL A 11 -1.31 -6.86 15.07
N LEU A 12 -2.01 -8.00 14.94
CA LEU A 12 -1.74 -9.19 15.74
C LEU A 12 -0.31 -9.70 15.53
N HIS A 13 0.12 -9.82 14.26
CA HIS A 13 1.47 -10.25 13.90
C HIS A 13 2.55 -9.37 14.56
N ASN A 14 2.41 -8.05 14.46
CA ASN A 14 3.39 -7.11 14.98
C ASN A 14 3.50 -7.14 16.50
N ILE A 15 2.36 -7.21 17.20
CA ILE A 15 2.35 -7.26 18.67
C ILE A 15 2.94 -8.59 19.15
N ALA A 16 2.47 -9.71 18.60
CA ALA A 16 2.93 -11.05 18.99
C ALA A 16 4.42 -11.25 18.67
N GLY A 17 4.88 -10.82 17.49
CA GLY A 17 6.29 -10.91 17.10
C GLY A 17 7.21 -10.07 17.98
N ARG A 18 6.79 -8.85 18.36
CA ARG A 18 7.55 -8.01 19.31
C ARG A 18 7.58 -8.62 20.70
N ALA A 19 6.45 -9.14 21.19
CA ALA A 19 6.39 -9.81 22.49
C ALA A 19 7.26 -11.07 22.52
N LEU A 20 7.22 -11.88 21.46
CA LEU A 20 8.09 -13.05 21.28
C LEU A 20 9.57 -12.66 21.36
N HIS A 21 9.98 -11.63 20.62
CA HIS A 21 11.38 -11.19 20.59
C HIS A 21 11.84 -10.63 21.95
N LEU A 22 11.00 -9.81 22.61
CA LEU A 22 11.31 -9.23 23.93
C LEU A 22 11.53 -10.29 25.01
N HIS A 23 10.83 -11.43 24.91
CA HIS A 23 10.93 -12.52 25.87
C HIS A 23 12.05 -13.53 25.53
N GLY A 24 12.76 -13.36 24.42
CA GLY A 24 13.88 -14.25 24.06
C GLY A 24 13.47 -15.71 23.97
N SER A 25 14.23 -16.61 24.61
CA SER A 25 14.03 -18.07 24.50
C SER A 25 12.70 -18.56 25.08
N ILE A 26 12.19 -17.96 26.17
CA ILE A 26 10.87 -18.34 26.72
C ILE A 26 9.73 -17.88 25.79
N GLY A 27 9.94 -16.82 25.01
CA GLY A 27 8.97 -16.35 24.01
C GLY A 27 8.73 -17.34 22.86
N LEU A 28 9.71 -18.21 22.58
CA LEU A 28 9.61 -19.31 21.60
C LEU A 28 9.08 -20.62 22.20
N SER A 29 8.93 -20.69 23.52
CA SER A 29 8.49 -21.89 24.23
C SER A 29 6.97 -22.09 24.15
N ARG A 30 6.51 -23.26 24.63
CA ARG A 30 5.08 -23.53 24.81
C ARG A 30 4.48 -22.89 26.06
N GLU A 31 5.31 -22.26 26.90
CA GLU A 31 4.87 -21.57 28.12
C GLU A 31 4.27 -20.18 27.82
N MET A 32 4.53 -19.63 26.63
CA MET A 32 4.01 -18.33 26.20
C MET A 32 3.20 -18.47 24.90
N PRO A 33 2.15 -17.67 24.70
CA PRO A 33 1.26 -17.82 23.55
C PRO A 33 1.81 -17.20 22.26
N PHE A 34 2.96 -16.51 22.31
CA PHE A 34 3.37 -15.60 21.23
C PHE A 34 3.66 -16.30 19.91
N ALA A 35 4.32 -17.47 19.95
CA ALA A 35 4.60 -18.24 18.75
C ALA A 35 3.31 -18.69 18.04
N GLN A 36 2.33 -19.16 18.81
CA GLN A 36 1.02 -19.53 18.27
C GLN A 36 0.28 -18.31 17.71
N GLN A 37 0.30 -17.18 18.42
CA GLN A 37 -0.35 -15.94 17.96
C GLN A 37 0.25 -15.39 16.66
N VAL A 38 1.56 -15.54 16.44
CA VAL A 38 2.19 -15.21 15.14
C VAL A 38 1.62 -16.10 14.03
N ILE A 39 1.45 -17.40 14.28
CA ILE A 39 0.84 -18.33 13.31
C ILE A 39 -0.64 -17.98 13.08
N ASP A 40 -1.40 -17.73 14.15
CA ASP A 40 -2.81 -17.34 14.10
C ASP A 40 -3.04 -16.05 13.30
N SER A 41 -2.07 -15.13 13.30
CA SER A 41 -2.13 -13.93 12.46
C SER A 41 -2.21 -14.23 10.96
N TYR A 42 -1.55 -15.31 10.49
CA TYR A 42 -1.64 -15.76 9.11
C TYR A 42 -2.98 -16.42 8.83
N PHE A 43 -3.50 -17.24 9.76
CA PHE A 43 -4.84 -17.82 9.64
C PHE A 43 -5.92 -16.75 9.54
N LEU A 44 -5.81 -15.69 10.35
CA LEU A 44 -6.73 -14.56 10.30
C LEU A 44 -6.66 -13.81 8.95
N GLY A 45 -5.46 -13.61 8.42
CA GLY A 45 -5.27 -12.97 7.11
C GLY A 45 -5.78 -13.80 5.93
N LEU A 46 -5.70 -15.13 6.03
CA LEU A 46 -6.27 -16.05 5.04
C LEU A 46 -7.80 -16.10 5.12
N ALA A 47 -8.34 -16.12 6.34
CA ALA A 47 -9.78 -16.20 6.57
C ALA A 47 -10.55 -14.95 6.14
N ASP A 48 -9.95 -13.76 6.28
CA ASP A 48 -10.59 -12.49 5.89
C ASP A 48 -10.55 -12.19 4.38
N GLY A 49 -10.09 -13.15 3.57
CA GLY A 49 -9.94 -13.01 2.13
C GLY A 49 -8.55 -12.44 1.81
N PRO A 50 -7.75 -13.12 0.99
CA PRO A 50 -6.34 -12.80 0.79
C PRO A 50 -6.18 -11.31 0.48
N THR A 51 -5.25 -10.68 1.19
CA THR A 51 -4.93 -9.25 1.12
C THR A 51 -4.70 -8.77 -0.32
N GLU A 52 -4.34 -9.67 -1.24
CA GLU A 52 -4.18 -9.43 -2.67
C GLU A 52 -5.50 -9.06 -3.37
N VAL A 53 -6.62 -9.66 -2.99
CA VAL A 53 -7.96 -9.32 -3.55
C VAL A 53 -8.41 -7.94 -3.04
N HIS A 54 -8.01 -7.58 -1.82
CA HIS A 54 -8.22 -6.25 -1.28
C HIS A 54 -7.45 -5.18 -2.06
N LYS A 55 -6.20 -5.45 -2.48
CA LYS A 55 -5.42 -4.52 -3.33
C LYS A 55 -6.11 -4.25 -4.67
N VAL A 56 -6.68 -5.26 -5.31
CA VAL A 56 -7.42 -5.08 -6.57
C VAL A 56 -8.68 -4.23 -6.36
N THR A 57 -9.41 -4.46 -5.28
CA THR A 57 -10.61 -3.67 -4.95
C THR A 57 -10.27 -2.22 -4.64
N VAL A 58 -9.22 -1.98 -3.84
CA VAL A 58 -8.71 -0.64 -3.55
C VAL A 58 -8.19 0.03 -4.83
N ALA A 59 -7.42 -0.67 -5.65
CA ALA A 59 -6.95 -0.14 -6.93
C ALA A 59 -8.12 0.26 -7.84
N LYS A 60 -9.16 -0.58 -7.94
CA LYS A 60 -10.40 -0.24 -8.69
C LYS A 60 -11.12 0.98 -8.11
N GLN A 61 -11.17 1.12 -6.79
CA GLN A 61 -11.78 2.29 -6.14
C GLN A 61 -10.97 3.57 -6.37
N VAL A 62 -9.64 3.51 -6.21
CA VAL A 62 -8.72 4.63 -6.45
C VAL A 62 -8.76 5.05 -7.92
N LEU A 63 -8.78 4.09 -8.84
CA LEU A 63 -8.79 4.34 -10.29
C LEU A 63 -10.18 4.66 -10.86
N ARG A 64 -11.26 4.58 -10.06
CA ARG A 64 -12.65 4.82 -10.53
C ARG A 64 -12.85 6.20 -11.16
N GLY A 65 -12.12 7.20 -10.69
CA GLY A 65 -12.18 8.58 -11.20
C GLY A 65 -11.14 8.90 -12.29
N TYR A 66 -10.33 7.92 -12.70
CA TYR A 66 -9.25 8.12 -13.68
C TYR A 66 -9.65 7.55 -15.03
N THR A 67 -9.49 8.36 -16.09
CA THR A 67 -9.60 7.88 -17.47
C THR A 67 -8.31 7.17 -17.87
N PRO A 68 -8.36 5.91 -18.33
CA PRO A 68 -7.18 5.22 -18.82
C PRO A 68 -6.61 5.94 -20.06
N THR A 69 -5.28 5.97 -20.17
CA THR A 69 -4.57 6.49 -21.34
C THR A 69 -3.69 5.40 -21.93
N ASN A 70 -3.67 5.30 -23.26
CA ASN A 70 -2.74 4.45 -23.99
C ASN A 70 -1.42 5.17 -24.33
N ALA A 71 -1.27 6.42 -23.88
CA ALA A 71 -0.02 7.15 -24.04
C ALA A 71 1.10 6.49 -23.22
N LEU A 72 2.30 6.48 -23.78
CA LEU A 72 3.49 5.91 -23.12
C LEU A 72 3.80 6.60 -21.78
N PHE A 73 3.41 7.86 -21.66
CA PHE A 73 3.57 8.67 -20.45
C PHE A 73 2.25 9.36 -20.07
N PRO A 74 1.97 9.53 -18.76
CA PRO A 74 0.75 10.16 -18.29
C PRO A 74 0.70 11.64 -18.65
N ALA A 75 -0.51 12.21 -18.76
CA ALA A 75 -0.70 13.61 -19.18
C ALA A 75 -0.03 14.64 -18.24
N TYR A 76 0.27 14.27 -17.00
CA TYR A 76 1.01 15.09 -16.03
C TYR A 76 2.55 14.98 -16.18
N HIS A 77 3.03 14.28 -17.22
CA HIS A 77 4.45 14.19 -17.53
C HIS A 77 5.03 15.59 -17.79
N LEU A 78 6.06 15.96 -17.04
CA LEU A 78 6.59 17.33 -16.99
C LEU A 78 6.91 17.94 -18.37
N PRO A 79 7.54 17.22 -19.32
CA PRO A 79 7.71 17.73 -20.69
C PRO A 79 6.40 18.13 -21.38
N GLN A 80 5.37 17.27 -21.32
CA GLN A 80 4.06 17.57 -21.94
C GLN A 80 3.33 18.71 -21.24
N VAL A 81 3.46 18.82 -19.92
CA VAL A 81 2.89 19.94 -19.15
C VAL A 81 3.61 21.25 -19.50
N ARG A 82 4.94 21.22 -19.68
CA ARG A 82 5.72 22.39 -20.12
C ARG A 82 5.40 22.80 -21.54
N GLU A 83 5.22 21.85 -22.46
CA GLU A 83 4.77 22.12 -23.83
C GLU A 83 3.38 22.75 -23.84
N ARG A 84 2.40 22.19 -23.12
CA ARG A 84 1.08 22.83 -22.98
C ARG A 84 1.15 24.20 -22.33
N ALA A 85 1.99 24.37 -21.30
CA ALA A 85 2.17 25.69 -20.67
C ALA A 85 2.73 26.73 -21.66
N ARG A 86 3.59 26.32 -22.61
CA ARG A 86 4.08 27.19 -23.69
C ARG A 86 2.98 27.56 -24.69
N GLU A 87 2.06 26.65 -24.99
CA GLU A 87 0.91 26.94 -25.88
C GLU A 87 -0.05 27.97 -25.26
N TYR A 88 -0.35 27.86 -23.97
CA TYR A 88 -1.29 28.77 -23.31
C TYR A 88 -0.66 30.08 -22.80
N TYR A 89 0.63 30.07 -22.46
CA TYR A 89 1.34 31.20 -21.88
C TYR A 89 2.72 31.42 -22.54
N PRO A 90 2.74 31.77 -23.84
CA PRO A 90 3.99 31.97 -24.58
C PRO A 90 4.89 33.05 -23.96
N ASP A 91 4.32 33.98 -23.19
CA ASP A 91 4.98 35.16 -22.67
C ASP A 91 5.70 34.93 -21.32
N ILE A 92 5.39 33.82 -20.63
CA ILE A 92 5.80 33.57 -19.23
C ILE A 92 6.82 32.42 -19.14
N VAL A 93 6.89 31.54 -20.14
CA VAL A 93 7.78 30.36 -20.10
C VAL A 93 9.14 30.71 -20.74
N PRO A 94 10.25 30.78 -19.99
CA PRO A 94 11.54 31.14 -20.55
C PRO A 94 12.03 30.09 -21.55
N ASN A 95 12.60 30.54 -22.67
CA ASN A 95 13.35 29.72 -23.61
C ASN A 95 14.70 29.31 -22.98
N GLY A 96 14.66 28.30 -22.10
CA GLY A 96 15.84 27.80 -21.39
C GLY A 96 16.10 26.33 -21.68
N THR A 97 17.10 26.07 -22.52
CA THR A 97 17.79 24.80 -22.76
C THR A 97 18.56 24.35 -21.52
N HIS A 98 18.28 23.15 -21.03
CA HIS A 98 19.25 22.22 -20.44
C HIS A 98 18.70 20.80 -20.59
#